data_AF-A0A957V9R5-F1
#
_entry.id   AF-A0A957V9R5-F1
#
_cell.length_a   1.000
_cell.length_b   1.000
_cell.length_c   1.000
_cell.angle_alpha   90.00
_cell.angle_beta   90.00
_cell.angle_gamma   90.00
#
_symmetry.space_group_name_H-M   'P 1'
#
loop_
_entity.id
_entity.type
_entity.pdbx_description
1 polymer ?
#
loop_
_entity_poly.entity_id
_entity_poly.type
_entity_poly.pdbx_seq_one_letter_code
_entity_poly.pdbx_strand_id
1 'polypeptide(L)' 'DVEARRAIMCQIEDIMQARGPVGISYWRKVWNITRAEFHNIKAHPAGYDLFYDVWKSVNDA' A
#
# COMPACT_ATOMS: atom_id res chain seq x y z
N ASP A 1 15.01 -15.41 -10.34
CA ASP A 1 14.46 -14.43 -11.29
C ASP A 1 13.13 -13.89 -10.77
N VAL A 2 12.93 -12.56 -10.79
CA VAL A 2 11.72 -11.92 -10.25
C VAL A 2 10.53 -12.13 -11.18
N GLU A 3 10.75 -12.07 -12.49
CA GLU A 3 9.68 -12.16 -13.48
C GLU A 3 9.13 -13.59 -13.59
N ALA A 4 9.98 -14.61 -13.52
CA ALA A 4 9.53 -16.00 -13.42
C ALA A 4 8.62 -16.24 -12.20
N ARG A 5 8.93 -15.64 -11.04
CA ARG A 5 8.09 -15.75 -9.84
C ARG A 5 6.76 -15.02 -10.01
N ARG A 6 6.77 -13.85 -10.65
CA ARG A 6 5.56 -13.09 -10.97
C ARG A 6 4.63 -13.91 -11.86
N ALA A 7 5.16 -14.52 -12.92
CA ALA A 7 4.37 -15.35 -13.84
C ALA A 7 3.69 -16.52 -13.13
N ILE A 8 4.39 -17.21 -12.23
CA ILE A 8 3.83 -18.30 -11.43
C ILE A 8 2.72 -17.78 -10.51
N MET A 9 2.92 -16.63 -9.85
CA MET A 9 1.91 -16.06 -8.96
C MET A 9 0.62 -15.68 -9.70
N CYS A 10 0.72 -15.07 -10.89
CA CYS A 10 -0.44 -14.75 -11.72
C CYS A 10 -1.23 -16.01 -12.10
N GLN A 11 -0.57 -17.10 -12.47
CA GLN A 11 -1.25 -18.36 -12.78
C GLN A 11 -2.00 -18.95 -11.58
N ILE A 12 -1.42 -18.85 -10.38
CA ILE A 12 -2.07 -19.30 -9.15
C ILE A 12 -3.31 -18.46 -8.87
N GLU A 13 -3.20 -17.14 -8.99
CA GLU A 13 -4.30 -16.20 -8.81
C GLU A 13 -5.47 -16.50 -9.77
N ASP A 14 -5.17 -16.73 -11.05
CA ASP A 14 -6.17 -17.08 -12.07
C ASP A 14 -6.93 -18.36 -11.69
N ILE A 15 -6.22 -19.40 -11.22
CA ILE A 15 -6.83 -20.67 -10.79
C ILE A 15 -7.75 -20.42 -9.57
N MET A 16 -7.31 -19.62 -8.61
CA MET A 16 -8.06 -19.35 -7.39
C MET A 16 -9.31 -18.49 -7.64
N GLN A 17 -9.25 -17.57 -8.60
CA GLN A 17 -10.43 -16.79 -9.01
C GLN A 17 -11.40 -17.62 -9.85
N ALA A 18 -10.90 -18.42 -10.82
CA ALA A 18 -11.76 -19.20 -11.71
C ALA A 18 -12.46 -20.37 -11.02
N ARG A 19 -11.81 -21.03 -10.05
CA ARG A 19 -12.38 -22.18 -9.33
C ARG A 19 -13.21 -21.79 -8.10
N GLY A 20 -13.24 -20.51 -7.76
CA GLY A 20 -14.04 -19.97 -6.66
C GLY A 20 -13.48 -20.02 -5.22
N PRO A 21 -12.27 -20.52 -4.87
CA PRO A 21 -11.79 -20.38 -3.49
C PRO A 21 -11.49 -18.93 -3.08
N VAL A 22 -11.27 -18.02 -4.03
CA VAL A 22 -11.06 -16.58 -3.78
C VAL A 22 -11.93 -15.76 -4.73
N GLY A 23 -12.61 -14.74 -4.19
CA GLY A 23 -13.34 -13.75 -4.97
C GLY A 23 -12.94 -12.34 -4.52
N ILE A 24 -12.27 -11.60 -5.40
CA ILE A 24 -11.87 -10.20 -5.14
C ILE A 24 -13.01 -9.30 -5.65
N SER A 25 -13.77 -8.70 -4.74
CA SER A 25 -14.93 -7.88 -5.10
C SER A 25 -14.56 -6.44 -5.47
N TYR A 26 -13.50 -5.88 -4.89
CA TYR A 26 -13.00 -4.55 -5.20
C TYR A 26 -11.57 -4.34 -4.71
N TRP A 27 -10.93 -3.30 -5.23
CA TRP A 27 -9.65 -2.77 -4.75
C TRP A 27 -9.88 -1.45 -4.01
N ARG A 28 -9.23 -1.26 -2.86
CA ARG A 28 -9.37 -0.04 -2.08
C ARG A 28 -8.23 0.92 -2.39
N LYS A 29 -8.58 2.16 -2.74
CA LYS A 29 -7.64 3.30 -2.72
C LYS A 29 -7.70 3.93 -1.34
N VAL A 30 -6.62 3.83 -0.58
CA VAL A 30 -6.52 4.41 0.77
C VAL A 30 -5.78 5.74 0.68
N TRP A 31 -6.32 6.76 1.33
CA TRP A 31 -5.65 8.04 1.55
C TRP A 31 -5.66 8.36 3.04
N ASN A 32 -4.63 9.04 3.51
CA ASN A 32 -4.57 9.57 4.86
C ASN A 32 -4.78 11.09 4.82
N ILE A 33 -5.52 11.62 5.78
CA ILE A 33 -5.66 13.07 5.98
C ILE A 33 -4.58 13.46 6.98
N THR A 34 -3.66 14.32 6.57
CA THR A 34 -2.64 14.81 7.50
C THR A 34 -2.56 16.33 7.50
N ARG A 35 -2.24 16.90 8.66
CA ARG A 35 -2.06 18.34 8.81
C ARG A 35 -0.87 18.80 7.97
N ALA A 36 -1.00 19.98 7.38
CA ALA A 36 0.00 20.58 6.51
C ALA A 36 1.35 20.87 7.20
N GLU A 37 1.36 20.96 8.53
CA GLU A 37 2.56 21.17 9.35
C GLU A 37 3.50 19.95 9.40
N PHE A 38 3.04 18.77 8.97
CA PHE A 38 3.86 17.58 8.92
C PHE A 38 4.41 17.36 7.51
N HIS A 39 5.72 17.12 7.44
CA HIS A 39 6.44 16.93 6.21
C HIS A 39 6.89 15.48 6.03
N ASN A 40 7.10 15.09 4.78
CA ASN A 40 7.65 13.80 4.37
C ASN A 40 6.81 12.57 4.79
N ILE A 41 5.50 12.76 4.97
CA ILE A 41 4.57 11.65 5.14
C ILE A 41 4.39 10.95 3.80
N LYS A 42 4.63 9.64 3.79
CA LYS A 42 4.50 8.78 2.60
C LYS A 42 3.45 7.71 2.87
N ALA A 43 2.57 7.49 1.90
CA ALA A 43 1.67 6.35 1.93
C ALA A 43 2.47 5.05 1.67
N HIS A 44 2.48 4.14 2.64
CA HIS A 44 3.10 2.83 2.48
C HIS A 44 2.05 1.80 2.02
N PRO A 45 2.33 0.94 1.01
CA PRO A 45 1.36 -0.04 0.50
C PRO A 45 0.89 -1.05 1.56
N ALA A 46 1.70 -1.32 2.58
CA ALA A 46 1.31 -2.15 3.73
C ALA A 46 0.57 -1.39 4.85
N GLY A 47 0.28 -0.09 4.66
CA GLY A 47 -0.38 0.75 5.67
C GLY A 47 0.48 1.07 6.89
N TYR A 48 1.81 1.03 6.77
CA TYR A 48 2.71 1.40 7.85
C TYR A 48 2.98 2.90 7.89
N ASP A 49 2.95 3.45 9.09
CA ASP A 49 3.32 4.82 9.38
C ASP A 49 4.80 4.88 9.79
N LEU A 50 5.64 5.22 8.82
CA LEU A 50 7.10 5.28 8.97
C LEU A 50 7.53 6.68 9.42
N PHE A 51 7.35 6.98 10.71
CA PHE A 51 7.57 8.33 11.26
C PHE A 51 9.04 8.72 11.50
N TYR A 52 10.00 7.84 11.23
CA TYR A 52 11.42 8.14 11.48
C TYR A 52 11.98 9.23 10.56
N ASP A 53 11.39 9.42 9.38
CA ASP A 53 11.74 10.51 8.45
C ASP A 53 10.69 11.64 8.44
N VAL A 54 9.72 11.65 9.36
CA VAL A 54 8.66 12.65 9.41
C VAL A 54 9.02 13.73 10.42
N TRP A 55 8.85 15.00 10.05
CA TRP A 55 9.06 16.12 10.96
C TRP A 55 7.92 17.12 10.88
N LYS A 56 7.77 17.89 11.97
CA LYS A 56 6.81 18.98 12.08
C LYS A 56 7.52 20.31 11.91
N SER A 57 6.96 21.23 11.12
CA SER A 57 7.39 22.63 11.13
C SER A 57 7.07 23.27 12.48
N VAL A 58 8.08 23.79 13.17
CA VAL A 58 7.86 24.66 14.32
C VAL A 58 7.59 26.05 13.76
N ASN A 59 6.34 26.50 13.78
CA ASN A 59 6.07 27.93 13.74
C ASN A 59 6.26 28.42 15.18
N ASP A 60 7.39 29.06 15.45
CA ASP A 60 7.52 29.89 16.64
C ASP A 60 6.45 30.98 16.52
N ALA A 61 5.46 30.92 17.39
CA ALA A 61 4.47 31.97 17.58
C ALA A 61 5.06 33.08 18.43
#